data_AF-B0FMV2-F1
#
_entry.id   AF-B0FMV2-F1
#
_cell.length_a   1.000
_cell.length_b   1.000
_cell.length_c   1.000
_cell.angle_alpha   90.00
_cell.angle_beta   90.00
_cell.angle_gamma   90.00
#
_symmetry.space_group_name_H-M   'P 1'
#
loop_
_entity.id
_entity.type
_entity.pdbx_description
1 polymer ?
#
loop_
_entity_poly.entity_id
_entity_poly.type
_entity_poly.pdbx_seq_one_letter_code
_entity_poly.pdbx_strand_id
1 'polypeptide(L)'
;RRKLKPAEMLTKSQSPKILDVVDDVDNIANELLKVTGVYKSVTKELLDKLDDVEAIHSSQTGFQSFTLNTQKMPFEQTFSVYDMPRTQRGPSDWGYTTTPIDGRTKLLGQNSPITGSSEHSPRGTFAQIKNRRFFDFTLTAEVYPPISGIFGISFRVRDLSNYYLLEFNQEEERIRLLRLKEGITYILDTREGFKLQKGIFHKIEITVQRDRIYSKVENIKLQVVDEGLLSGTVAF
;
A
#
# COMPACT_ATOMS: atom_id res chain seq x y z
N ARG A 1 -21.26 -52.28 -60.97
CA ARG A 1 -20.52 -51.98 -59.71
C ARG A 1 -19.68 -50.72 -59.94
N ARG A 2 -20.09 -49.57 -59.39
CA ARG A 2 -19.35 -48.29 -59.50
C ARG A 2 -18.11 -48.37 -58.60
N LYS A 3 -16.90 -48.38 -59.17
CA LYS A 3 -15.65 -48.28 -58.41
C LYS A 3 -15.49 -46.82 -57.97
N LEU A 4 -15.40 -46.59 -56.66
CA LEU A 4 -15.11 -45.28 -56.07
C LEU A 4 -13.72 -44.81 -56.53
N LYS A 5 -13.56 -43.51 -56.80
CA LYS A 5 -12.26 -42.93 -57.20
C LYS A 5 -11.28 -42.98 -56.01
N PRO A 6 -9.95 -43.08 -56.23
CA PRO A 6 -8.96 -43.17 -55.15
C PRO A 6 -9.09 -42.06 -54.08
N ALA A 7 -9.47 -40.86 -54.49
CA ALA A 7 -9.72 -39.72 -53.60
C ALA A 7 -10.92 -39.91 -52.66
N GLU A 8 -11.98 -40.59 -53.09
CA GLU A 8 -13.16 -40.89 -52.27
C GLU A 8 -12.86 -41.99 -51.23
N MET A 9 -12.00 -42.96 -51.56
CA MET A 9 -11.55 -43.95 -50.58
C MET A 9 -10.61 -43.35 -49.54
N LEU A 10 -9.78 -42.38 -49.92
CA LEU A 10 -8.89 -41.64 -49.03
C LEU A 10 -9.67 -40.74 -48.06
N THR A 11 -10.65 -39.99 -48.55
CA THR A 11 -11.53 -39.19 -47.67
C THR A 11 -12.32 -40.08 -46.71
N LYS A 12 -12.84 -41.22 -47.20
CA LYS A 12 -13.59 -42.17 -46.36
C LYS A 12 -12.72 -42.88 -45.32
N SER A 13 -11.42 -43.08 -45.57
CA SER A 13 -10.48 -43.70 -44.63
C SER A 13 -9.83 -42.69 -43.67
N GLN A 14 -9.74 -41.42 -44.04
CA GLN A 14 -9.20 -40.36 -43.19
C GLN A 14 -10.25 -39.69 -42.30
N SER A 15 -11.53 -39.70 -42.68
CA SER A 15 -12.61 -39.13 -41.84
C SER A 15 -12.70 -39.72 -40.42
N PRO A 16 -12.61 -41.04 -40.21
CA PRO A 16 -12.64 -41.63 -38.86
C PRO A 16 -11.42 -41.23 -38.02
N LYS A 17 -10.24 -41.16 -38.63
CA LYS A 17 -9.01 -40.74 -37.94
C LYS A 17 -9.06 -39.26 -37.54
N ILE A 18 -9.71 -38.42 -38.33
CA ILE A 18 -9.92 -37.00 -37.97
C ILE A 18 -10.88 -36.89 -36.79
N LEU A 19 -11.94 -37.72 -36.75
CA LEU A 19 -12.87 -37.79 -35.61
C LEU A 19 -12.16 -38.26 -34.33
N ASP A 20 -11.35 -39.31 -34.38
CA ASP A 20 -10.57 -39.77 -33.21
C ASP A 20 -9.63 -38.67 -32.68
N VAL A 21 -8.95 -37.94 -33.57
CA VAL A 21 -8.07 -36.83 -33.17
C VAL A 21 -8.86 -35.68 -32.53
N VAL A 22 -10.08 -35.41 -32.99
CA VAL A 22 -10.95 -34.38 -32.38
C VAL A 22 -11.38 -34.81 -30.98
N ASP A 23 -11.79 -36.07 -30.80
CA ASP A 23 -12.16 -36.62 -29.49
C ASP A 23 -10.97 -36.61 -28.51
N ASP A 24 -9.76 -36.94 -28.99
CA ASP A 24 -8.53 -36.86 -28.20
C ASP A 24 -8.21 -35.42 -27.78
N VAL A 25 -8.38 -34.45 -28.68
CA VAL A 25 -8.20 -33.01 -28.39
C VAL A 25 -9.21 -32.53 -27.35
N ASP A 26 -10.48 -32.95 -27.46
CA ASP A 26 -11.53 -32.59 -26.49
C ASP A 26 -11.25 -33.21 -25.12
N ASN A 27 -10.76 -34.45 -25.06
CA ASN A 27 -10.35 -35.10 -23.82
C ASN A 27 -9.17 -34.35 -23.17
N ILE A 28 -8.15 -34.00 -23.94
CA ILE A 28 -6.99 -33.23 -23.47
C ILE A 28 -7.43 -31.85 -22.97
N ALA A 29 -8.33 -31.16 -23.68
CA ALA A 29 -8.86 -29.86 -23.28
C ALA A 29 -9.62 -29.95 -21.95
N ASN A 30 -10.42 -31.00 -21.75
CA ASN A 30 -11.14 -31.24 -20.51
C ASN A 30 -10.20 -31.56 -19.34
N GLU A 31 -9.14 -32.32 -19.56
CA GLU A 31 -8.09 -32.57 -18.56
C GLU A 31 -7.37 -31.27 -18.18
N LEU A 32 -6.99 -30.45 -19.16
CA LEU A 32 -6.38 -29.13 -18.95
C LEU A 32 -7.30 -28.18 -18.14
N LEU A 33 -8.60 -28.17 -18.42
CA LEU A 33 -9.57 -27.38 -17.66
C LEU A 33 -9.66 -27.84 -16.20
N LYS A 34 -9.64 -29.15 -15.94
CA LYS A 34 -9.61 -29.68 -14.57
C LYS A 34 -8.33 -29.29 -13.85
N VAL A 35 -7.17 -29.49 -14.48
CA VAL A 35 -5.86 -29.15 -13.90
C VAL A 35 -5.77 -27.65 -13.58
N THR A 36 -6.20 -26.79 -14.51
CA THR A 36 -6.21 -25.34 -14.28
C THR A 36 -7.19 -24.93 -13.18
N GLY A 37 -8.34 -25.60 -13.06
CA GLY A 37 -9.29 -25.42 -11.96
C GLY A 37 -8.67 -25.76 -10.60
N VAL A 38 -8.00 -26.91 -10.50
CA VAL A 38 -7.27 -27.33 -9.29
C VAL A 38 -6.15 -26.35 -8.96
N TYR A 39 -5.38 -25.92 -9.97
CA TYR A 39 -4.28 -24.98 -9.74
C TYR A 39 -4.79 -23.63 -9.21
N LYS A 40 -5.88 -23.10 -9.80
CA LYS A 40 -6.56 -21.89 -9.30
C LYS A 40 -7.04 -22.07 -7.87
N SER A 41 -7.66 -23.20 -7.52
CA SER A 41 -8.15 -23.44 -6.16
C SER A 41 -7.03 -23.53 -5.14
N VAL A 42 -5.96 -24.27 -5.46
CA VAL A 42 -4.77 -24.40 -4.60
C VAL A 42 -4.07 -23.05 -4.43
N THR A 43 -3.97 -22.26 -5.50
CA THR A 43 -3.36 -20.93 -5.45
C THR A 43 -4.16 -20.00 -4.53
N LYS A 44 -5.49 -20.02 -4.65
CA LYS A 44 -6.37 -19.27 -3.75
C LYS A 44 -6.23 -19.72 -2.30
N GLU A 45 -6.23 -21.03 -2.04
CA GLU A 45 -6.05 -21.56 -0.68
C GLU A 45 -4.71 -21.15 -0.05
N LEU A 46 -3.63 -21.14 -0.84
CA LEU A 46 -2.32 -20.68 -0.39
C LEU A 46 -2.29 -19.18 -0.09
N LEU A 47 -2.96 -18.36 -0.91
CA LEU A 47 -3.11 -16.92 -0.65
C LEU A 47 -3.91 -16.67 0.62
N ASP A 48 -5.06 -17.34 0.79
CA ASP A 48 -5.91 -17.21 1.98
C ASP A 48 -5.11 -17.60 3.26
N LYS A 49 -4.32 -18.69 3.21
CA LYS A 49 -3.45 -19.10 4.34
C LYS A 49 -2.32 -18.10 4.61
N LEU A 50 -1.76 -17.51 3.57
CA LEU A 50 -0.70 -16.50 3.72
C LEU A 50 -1.26 -15.26 4.43
N ASP A 51 -2.43 -14.79 4.00
CA ASP A 51 -3.14 -13.67 4.60
C ASP A 51 -3.43 -13.93 6.09
N ASP A 52 -3.90 -15.14 6.42
CA ASP A 52 -4.15 -15.55 7.82
C ASP A 52 -2.87 -15.53 8.67
N VAL A 53 -1.77 -16.09 8.15
CA VAL A 53 -0.48 -16.10 8.85
C VAL A 53 0.07 -14.69 9.04
N GLU A 54 -0.05 -13.83 8.03
CA GLU A 54 0.36 -12.43 8.10
C GLU A 54 -0.48 -11.64 9.11
N ALA A 55 -1.79 -11.90 9.19
CA ALA A 55 -2.67 -11.30 10.18
C ALA A 55 -2.30 -11.71 11.61
N ILE A 56 -2.05 -13.01 11.83
CA ILE A 56 -1.60 -13.53 13.13
C ILE A 56 -0.26 -12.91 13.51
N HIS A 57 0.73 -12.92 12.63
CA HIS A 57 2.05 -12.35 12.89
C HIS A 57 1.97 -10.84 13.19
N SER A 58 1.15 -10.10 12.44
CA SER A 58 0.93 -8.67 12.66
C SER A 58 0.30 -8.39 14.03
N SER A 59 -0.61 -9.26 14.50
CA SER A 59 -1.22 -9.15 15.82
C SER A 59 -0.23 -9.44 16.97
N GLN A 60 0.62 -10.45 16.80
CA GLN A 60 1.64 -10.82 17.78
C GLN A 60 2.71 -9.75 17.94
N THR A 61 3.06 -9.09 16.84
CA THR A 61 4.05 -8.00 16.84
C THR A 61 3.48 -6.64 17.25
N GLY A 62 2.17 -6.54 17.48
CA GLY A 62 1.51 -5.25 17.70
C GLY A 62 1.86 -4.53 19.01
N PHE A 63 2.47 -5.24 19.96
CA PHE A 63 3.00 -4.68 21.20
C PHE A 63 4.52 -4.54 21.19
N GLN A 64 5.19 -4.94 20.11
CA GLN A 64 6.63 -4.83 19.99
C GLN A 64 7.00 -3.44 19.47
N SER A 65 8.02 -2.84 20.06
CA SER A 65 8.64 -1.63 19.50
C SER A 65 9.25 -1.93 18.13
N PHE A 66 9.12 -0.97 17.22
CA PHE A 66 9.70 -1.02 15.89
C PHE A 66 10.59 0.21 15.66
N THR A 67 11.80 -0.04 15.19
CA THR A 67 12.74 1.00 14.77
C THR A 67 13.22 0.67 13.37
N LEU A 68 12.98 1.58 12.43
CA LEU A 68 13.45 1.43 11.05
C LEU A 68 14.99 1.52 11.02
N ASN A 69 15.63 0.50 10.48
CA ASN A 69 17.07 0.51 10.20
C ASN A 69 17.29 0.38 8.68
N THR A 70 17.37 1.52 8.00
CA THR A 70 17.48 1.58 6.53
C THR A 70 18.78 0.98 5.98
N GLN A 71 19.79 0.77 6.84
CA GLN A 71 21.04 0.12 6.45
C GLN A 71 20.92 -1.41 6.41
N LYS A 72 20.03 -1.99 7.22
CA LYS A 72 19.87 -3.44 7.38
C LYS A 72 18.56 -3.99 6.82
N MET A 73 17.52 -3.16 6.73
CA MET A 73 16.18 -3.56 6.33
C MET A 73 15.93 -3.18 4.87
N PRO A 74 15.86 -4.14 3.93
CA PRO A 74 15.59 -3.84 2.52
C PRO A 74 14.23 -3.15 2.36
N PHE A 75 14.16 -2.14 1.49
CA PHE A 75 12.94 -1.35 1.28
C PHE A 75 11.74 -2.24 0.92
N GLU A 76 11.88 -3.07 -0.12
CA GLU A 76 10.82 -3.96 -0.62
C GLU A 76 10.32 -4.99 0.40
N GLN A 77 11.14 -5.33 1.39
CA GLN A 77 10.74 -6.26 2.46
C GLN A 77 10.08 -5.53 3.64
N THR A 78 10.28 -4.21 3.74
CA THR A 78 9.83 -3.39 4.88
C THR A 78 8.57 -2.62 4.56
N PHE A 79 8.43 -2.15 3.31
CA PHE A 79 7.34 -1.28 2.89
C PHE A 79 6.53 -1.88 1.74
N SER A 80 5.23 -1.61 1.76
CA SER A 80 4.32 -1.71 0.62
C SER A 80 4.06 -0.31 0.08
N VAL A 81 4.09 -0.15 -1.24
CA VAL A 81 3.83 1.13 -1.90
C VAL A 81 2.42 1.15 -2.45
N TYR A 82 1.70 2.24 -2.21
CA TYR A 82 0.34 2.44 -2.71
C TYR A 82 0.16 3.82 -3.30
N ASP A 83 -0.46 3.89 -4.49
CA ASP A 83 -0.88 5.14 -5.11
C ASP A 83 -2.39 5.29 -4.99
N MET A 84 -2.85 6.40 -4.41
CA MET A 84 -4.29 6.67 -4.32
C MET A 84 -4.90 6.85 -5.73
N PRO A 85 -6.17 6.48 -5.91
CA PRO A 85 -6.88 6.79 -7.13
C PRO A 85 -6.82 8.28 -7.46
N ARG A 86 -6.58 8.60 -8.73
CA ARG A 86 -6.47 9.98 -9.27
C ARG A 86 -5.25 10.76 -8.79
N THR A 87 -4.26 10.09 -8.20
CA THR A 87 -2.89 10.61 -8.13
C THR A 87 -2.37 10.87 -9.54
N GLN A 88 -1.76 12.03 -9.76
CA GLN A 88 -1.24 12.48 -11.04
C GLN A 88 0.29 12.47 -11.03
N ARG A 89 0.87 12.41 -12.24
CA ARG A 89 2.33 12.37 -12.46
C ARG A 89 3.03 11.21 -11.73
N GLY A 90 2.29 10.14 -11.44
CA GLY A 90 2.80 8.85 -11.00
C GLY A 90 3.34 8.00 -12.15
N PRO A 91 3.82 6.77 -11.85
CA PRO A 91 3.71 6.10 -10.55
C PRO A 91 4.63 6.71 -9.47
N SER A 92 4.34 6.44 -8.20
CA SER A 92 5.29 6.78 -7.13
C SER A 92 6.58 5.97 -7.25
N ASP A 93 7.68 6.64 -6.93
CA ASP A 93 8.97 6.03 -6.65
C ASP A 93 9.29 6.29 -5.18
N TRP A 94 8.96 5.31 -4.33
CA TRP A 94 9.37 5.31 -2.93
C TRP A 94 10.58 4.40 -2.76
N GLY A 95 11.55 4.84 -1.97
CA GLY A 95 12.75 4.04 -1.73
C GLY A 95 13.69 4.69 -0.73
N TYR A 96 14.89 4.11 -0.61
CA TYR A 96 15.96 4.75 0.16
C TYR A 96 16.79 5.67 -0.73
N THR A 97 17.10 6.87 -0.25
CA THR A 97 17.93 7.82 -0.97
C THR A 97 19.33 7.26 -1.20
N THR A 98 19.84 7.44 -2.42
CA THR A 98 21.23 7.11 -2.80
C THR A 98 22.17 8.27 -2.50
N THR A 99 21.68 9.50 -2.62
CA THR A 99 22.42 10.73 -2.32
C THR A 99 22.27 11.08 -0.83
N PRO A 100 23.37 11.40 -0.12
CA PRO A 100 23.31 11.90 1.24
C PRO A 100 22.56 13.24 1.33
N ILE A 101 21.76 13.41 2.37
CA ILE A 101 21.11 14.68 2.73
C ILE A 101 21.60 15.05 4.12
N ASP A 102 22.25 16.20 4.25
CA ASP A 102 22.83 16.68 5.52
C ASP A 102 23.72 15.61 6.20
N GLY A 103 24.55 14.93 5.39
CA GLY A 103 25.44 13.85 5.85
C GLY A 103 24.74 12.52 6.19
N ARG A 104 23.41 12.46 6.19
CA ARG A 104 22.62 11.24 6.42
C ARG A 104 22.38 10.48 5.12
N THR A 105 22.52 9.15 5.15
CA THR A 105 22.37 8.29 3.96
C THR A 105 21.23 7.29 4.11
N LYS A 106 20.71 6.79 2.98
CA LYS A 106 19.60 5.84 2.93
C LYS A 106 18.38 6.29 3.73
N LEU A 107 17.91 7.50 3.46
CA LEU A 107 16.68 8.02 4.05
C LEU A 107 15.48 7.49 3.26
N LEU A 108 14.35 7.26 3.92
CA LEU A 108 13.11 6.98 3.19
C LEU A 108 12.68 8.24 2.43
N GLY A 109 12.37 8.12 1.15
CA GLY A 109 11.97 9.25 0.32
C GLY A 109 11.06 8.84 -0.84
N GLN A 110 10.32 9.83 -1.32
CA GLN A 110 9.45 9.77 -2.48
C GLN A 110 10.07 10.66 -3.56
N ASN A 111 10.40 10.10 -4.73
CA ASN A 111 11.24 10.76 -5.75
C ASN A 111 10.47 11.20 -7.00
N SER A 112 9.27 10.69 -7.24
CA SER A 112 8.43 11.12 -8.37
C SER A 112 7.77 12.47 -8.08
N PRO A 113 7.56 13.35 -9.08
CA PRO A 113 6.90 14.64 -8.89
C PRO A 113 5.37 14.47 -8.78
N ILE A 114 4.92 13.79 -7.73
CA ILE A 114 3.52 13.45 -7.51
C ILE A 114 2.69 14.71 -7.34
N THR A 115 1.56 14.75 -8.04
CA THR A 115 0.60 15.84 -7.91
C THR A 115 -0.81 15.30 -7.72
N GLY A 116 -1.69 16.21 -7.32
CA GLY A 116 -3.08 15.91 -7.02
C GLY A 116 -3.39 16.47 -5.65
N SER A 117 -4.05 17.61 -5.61
CA SER A 117 -4.60 18.16 -4.36
C SER A 117 -6.12 17.96 -4.39
N SER A 118 -6.68 17.67 -3.22
CA SER A 118 -8.08 18.00 -2.98
C SER A 118 -8.30 18.33 -1.52
N GLU A 119 -9.04 19.40 -1.29
CA GLU A 119 -9.30 19.93 0.05
C GLU A 119 -10.00 18.91 0.97
N HIS A 120 -10.81 18.03 0.38
CA HIS A 120 -11.69 17.07 1.04
C HIS A 120 -11.23 15.61 0.94
N SER A 121 -10.12 15.33 0.26
CA SER A 121 -9.54 13.99 0.20
C SER A 121 -8.02 14.10 0.05
N PRO A 122 -7.23 13.63 1.01
CA PRO A 122 -5.81 13.49 0.79
C PRO A 122 -5.61 12.59 -0.43
N ARG A 123 -4.93 13.13 -1.44
CA ARG A 123 -4.47 12.42 -2.63
C ARG A 123 -2.95 12.36 -2.49
N GLY A 124 -2.39 11.21 -2.82
CA GLY A 124 -0.98 11.00 -2.59
C GLY A 124 -0.59 9.56 -2.77
N THR A 125 0.60 9.25 -2.30
CA THR A 125 1.24 7.96 -2.43
C THR A 125 1.81 7.61 -1.06
N PHE A 126 1.84 6.33 -0.73
CA PHE A 126 2.10 5.85 0.61
C PHE A 126 3.22 4.84 0.58
N ALA A 127 4.18 4.96 1.49
CA ALA A 127 5.07 3.88 1.89
C ALA A 127 4.60 3.32 3.25
N GLN A 128 3.88 2.19 3.21
CA GLN A 128 3.26 1.57 4.38
C GLN A 128 4.13 0.45 4.97
N ILE A 129 4.35 0.44 6.28
CA ILE A 129 5.11 -0.64 6.94
C ILE A 129 4.35 -1.97 6.84
N LYS A 130 5.04 -3.00 6.32
CA LYS A 130 4.53 -4.38 6.18
C LYS A 130 4.47 -5.12 7.51
N ASN A 131 3.50 -6.04 7.62
CA ASN A 131 3.45 -7.12 8.62
C ASN A 131 3.56 -6.64 10.08
N ARG A 132 3.05 -5.44 10.36
CA ARG A 132 3.03 -4.79 11.68
C ARG A 132 1.68 -4.11 11.88
N ARG A 133 1.11 -4.25 13.07
CA ARG A 133 -0.14 -3.57 13.43
C ARG A 133 -0.04 -3.06 14.85
N PHE A 134 -0.02 -1.75 15.04
CA PHE A 134 0.12 -1.13 16.34
C PHE A 134 -1.26 -0.71 16.89
N PHE A 135 -1.45 -0.84 18.21
CA PHE A 135 -2.66 -0.39 18.91
C PHE A 135 -2.42 0.97 19.58
N ASP A 136 -1.67 0.94 20.67
CA ASP A 136 -1.20 2.11 21.41
C ASP A 136 0.31 2.23 21.22
N PHE A 137 0.77 3.41 20.83
CA PHE A 137 2.18 3.64 20.53
C PHE A 137 2.52 5.13 20.54
N THR A 138 3.81 5.40 20.69
CA THR A 138 4.41 6.69 20.37
C THR A 138 5.29 6.51 19.14
N LEU A 139 4.89 7.13 18.04
CA LEU A 139 5.67 7.23 16.82
C LEU A 139 6.55 8.47 16.90
N THR A 140 7.84 8.29 16.63
CA THR A 140 8.78 9.40 16.45
C THR A 140 9.40 9.30 15.07
N ALA A 141 9.38 10.39 14.31
CA ALA A 141 9.99 10.47 12.99
C ALA A 141 10.70 11.81 12.81
N GLU A 142 11.73 11.83 11.96
CA GLU A 142 12.32 13.07 11.46
C GLU A 142 11.96 13.20 9.98
N VAL A 143 11.41 14.34 9.60
CA VAL A 143 11.04 14.64 8.21
C VAL A 143 11.91 15.75 7.65
N TYR A 144 12.22 15.66 6.38
CA TYR A 144 13.01 16.65 5.65
C TYR A 144 12.20 17.11 4.43
N PRO A 145 11.61 18.32 4.45
CA PRO A 145 10.92 18.88 3.30
C PRO A 145 11.93 19.58 2.36
N PRO A 146 12.27 19.02 1.18
CA PRO A 146 13.19 19.67 0.25
C PRO A 146 12.53 20.87 -0.46
N ILE A 147 11.21 20.85 -0.62
CA ILE A 147 10.40 21.85 -1.32
C ILE A 147 9.09 22.12 -0.56
N SER A 148 8.33 23.15 -0.95
CA SER A 148 6.93 23.27 -0.49
C SER A 148 6.11 22.19 -1.20
N GLY A 149 5.19 21.61 -0.46
CA GLY A 149 4.16 20.72 -0.96
C GLY A 149 3.28 20.25 0.19
N ILE A 150 2.51 19.20 -0.07
CA ILE A 150 1.67 18.54 0.91
C ILE A 150 2.23 17.15 1.17
N PHE A 151 2.46 16.81 2.43
CA PHE A 151 2.92 15.49 2.86
C PHE A 151 2.38 15.19 4.26
N GLY A 152 2.55 13.96 4.73
CA GLY A 152 2.10 13.65 6.07
C GLY A 152 2.58 12.31 6.58
N ILE A 153 2.11 11.97 7.77
CA ILE A 153 2.34 10.67 8.38
C ILE A 153 0.98 10.08 8.70
N SER A 154 0.71 8.93 8.09
CA SER A 154 -0.50 8.18 8.35
C SER A 154 -0.26 7.13 9.42
N PHE A 155 -1.24 6.93 10.28
CA PHE A 155 -1.13 6.03 11.41
C PHE A 155 -2.46 5.35 11.70
N ARG A 156 -2.38 4.18 12.34
CA ARG A 156 -3.49 3.22 12.43
C ARG A 156 -4.12 2.93 11.06
N VAL A 157 -3.26 2.83 10.03
CA VAL A 157 -3.66 2.50 8.66
C VAL A 157 -4.16 1.06 8.62
N ARG A 158 -5.41 0.87 8.22
CA ARG A 158 -5.99 -0.46 7.95
C ARG A 158 -6.01 -0.75 6.46
N ASP A 159 -6.41 0.26 5.69
CA ASP A 159 -6.47 0.27 4.24
C ASP A 159 -6.47 1.72 3.75
N LEU A 160 -6.50 1.92 2.42
CA LEU A 160 -6.48 3.24 1.77
C LEU A 160 -7.76 4.06 1.97
N SER A 161 -8.78 3.52 2.61
CA SER A 161 -10.05 4.19 2.95
C SER A 161 -10.21 4.42 4.45
N ASN A 162 -9.32 3.87 5.30
CA ASN A 162 -9.43 3.85 6.75
C ASN A 162 -8.08 4.08 7.44
N TYR A 163 -7.78 5.33 7.80
CA TYR A 163 -6.57 5.73 8.53
C TYR A 163 -6.72 7.10 9.20
N TYR A 164 -5.81 7.45 10.11
CA TYR A 164 -5.57 8.84 10.50
C TYR A 164 -4.36 9.39 9.76
N LEU A 165 -4.35 10.70 9.51
CA LEU A 165 -3.27 11.40 8.83
C LEU A 165 -2.94 12.70 9.55
N LEU A 166 -1.69 12.86 9.95
CA LEU A 166 -1.12 14.17 10.27
C LEU A 166 -0.58 14.79 8.99
N GLU A 167 -1.32 15.73 8.42
CA GLU A 167 -1.00 16.37 7.15
C GLU A 167 -0.30 17.72 7.39
N PHE A 168 0.78 17.95 6.66
CA PHE A 168 1.47 19.22 6.53
C PHE A 168 1.21 19.79 5.13
N ASN A 169 0.51 20.91 5.06
CA ASN A 169 0.31 21.63 3.83
C ASN A 169 1.16 22.90 3.86
N GLN A 170 2.34 22.82 3.23
CA GLN A 170 3.32 23.91 3.20
C GLN A 170 2.94 25.02 2.21
N GLU A 171 1.92 24.81 1.38
CA GLU A 171 1.43 25.79 0.40
C GLU A 171 0.40 26.74 1.04
N GLU A 172 -0.47 26.18 1.87
CA GLU A 172 -1.49 26.92 2.63
C GLU A 172 -1.05 27.27 4.06
N GLU A 173 0.19 26.92 4.43
CA GLU A 173 0.75 27.15 5.77
C GLU A 173 -0.14 26.60 6.89
N ARG A 174 -0.51 25.31 6.79
CA ARG A 174 -1.34 24.65 7.80
C ARG A 174 -0.91 23.23 8.12
N ILE A 175 -1.24 22.80 9.33
CA ILE A 175 -1.16 21.40 9.77
C ILE A 175 -2.54 20.93 10.20
N ARG A 176 -2.93 19.74 9.72
CA ARG A 176 -4.25 19.14 9.99
C ARG A 176 -4.10 17.74 10.54
N LEU A 177 -4.94 17.40 11.50
CA LEU A 177 -5.17 16.02 11.90
C LEU A 177 -6.48 15.55 11.27
N LEU A 178 -6.39 14.54 10.42
CA LEU A 178 -7.49 14.02 9.62
C LEU A 178 -7.79 12.57 10.00
N ARG A 179 -9.05 12.16 9.82
CA ARG A 179 -9.47 10.76 9.78
C ARG A 179 -10.10 10.47 8.44
N LEU A 180 -9.63 9.42 7.75
CA LEU A 180 -10.39 8.79 6.68
C LEU A 180 -11.11 7.58 7.23
N LYS A 181 -12.41 7.51 6.97
CA LYS A 181 -13.26 6.37 7.29
C LYS A 181 -14.16 6.09 6.10
N GLU A 182 -14.09 4.86 5.57
CA GLU A 182 -14.86 4.45 4.39
C GLU A 182 -14.69 5.42 3.20
N GLY A 183 -13.47 5.98 3.06
CA GLY A 183 -13.13 6.92 1.99
C GLY A 183 -13.60 8.36 2.21
N ILE A 184 -14.28 8.64 3.32
CA ILE A 184 -14.71 9.99 3.70
C ILE A 184 -13.69 10.62 4.65
N THR A 185 -13.23 11.81 4.32
CA THR A 185 -12.28 12.59 5.14
C THR A 185 -13.02 13.44 6.16
N TYR A 186 -12.58 13.35 7.41
CA TYR A 186 -13.01 14.18 8.53
C TYR A 186 -11.80 14.97 9.04
N ILE A 187 -11.94 16.29 9.14
CA ILE A 187 -10.95 17.13 9.81
C ILE A 187 -11.23 17.07 11.30
N LEU A 188 -10.27 16.59 12.09
CA LEU A 188 -10.41 16.46 13.54
C LEU A 188 -9.85 17.68 14.28
N ASP A 189 -8.74 18.24 13.80
CA ASP A 189 -8.12 19.44 14.34
C ASP A 189 -7.26 20.12 13.25
N THR A 190 -7.11 21.44 13.31
CA THR A 190 -6.36 22.25 12.34
C THR A 190 -5.63 23.38 13.04
N ARG A 191 -4.40 23.66 12.60
CA ARG A 191 -3.65 24.87 12.96
C ARG A 191 -3.17 25.58 11.70
N GLU A 192 -3.56 26.84 11.57
CA GLU A 192 -3.17 27.75 10.49
C GLU A 192 -1.88 28.51 10.83
N GLY A 193 -1.21 29.07 9.83
CA GLY A 193 0.04 29.82 9.98
C GLY A 193 1.25 28.97 10.36
N PHE A 194 1.20 27.66 10.11
CA PHE A 194 2.28 26.73 10.41
C PHE A 194 2.89 26.14 9.13
N LYS A 195 4.22 26.25 9.01
CA LYS A 195 5.01 25.61 7.96
C LYS A 195 6.32 25.11 8.53
N LEU A 196 6.80 24.00 7.98
CA LEU A 196 8.11 23.46 8.30
C LEU A 196 9.15 24.18 7.45
N GLN A 197 10.32 24.40 8.03
CA GLN A 197 11.42 25.03 7.33
C GLN A 197 11.99 24.05 6.29
N LYS A 198 12.16 24.54 5.05
CA LYS A 198 12.73 23.72 3.98
C LYS A 198 14.20 23.43 4.25
N GLY A 199 14.64 22.23 3.87
CA GLY A 199 16.05 21.89 3.87
C GLY A 199 16.66 21.56 5.25
N ILE A 200 15.84 21.34 6.28
CA ILE A 200 16.29 20.87 7.59
C ILE A 200 15.40 19.73 8.10
N PHE A 201 15.92 18.93 9.05
CA PHE A 201 15.15 17.87 9.69
C PHE A 201 14.26 18.41 10.81
N HIS A 202 13.00 18.01 10.81
CA HIS A 202 12.03 18.33 11.84
C HIS A 202 11.57 17.07 12.56
N LYS A 203 11.58 17.10 13.89
CA LYS A 203 11.09 16.00 14.71
C LYS A 203 9.57 16.07 14.87
N ILE A 204 8.90 14.98 14.53
CA ILE A 204 7.48 14.77 14.72
C ILE A 204 7.28 13.66 15.75
N GLU A 205 6.35 13.87 16.67
CA GLU A 205 5.92 12.88 17.64
C GLU A 205 4.39 12.72 17.58
N ILE A 206 3.91 11.50 17.39
CA ILE A 206 2.48 11.15 17.43
C ILE A 206 2.31 10.08 18.50
N THR A 207 1.53 10.38 19.53
CA THR A 207 1.17 9.43 20.58
C THR A 207 -0.31 9.09 20.45
N VAL A 208 -0.60 7.79 20.36
CA VAL A 208 -1.96 7.27 20.37
C VAL A 208 -2.15 6.32 21.54
N GLN A 209 -3.19 6.57 22.33
CA GLN A 209 -3.57 5.77 23.49
C GLN A 209 -5.09 5.61 23.48
N ARG A 210 -5.57 4.42 23.12
CA ARG A 210 -7.00 4.13 22.93
C ARG A 210 -7.66 5.10 21.95
N ASP A 211 -8.56 5.94 22.43
CA ASP A 211 -9.30 6.97 21.70
C ASP A 211 -8.57 8.31 21.65
N ARG A 212 -7.46 8.48 22.38
CA ARG A 212 -6.72 9.74 22.45
C ARG A 212 -5.60 9.78 21.44
N ILE A 213 -5.56 10.86 20.66
CA ILE A 213 -4.50 11.15 19.71
C ILE A 213 -3.86 12.47 20.10
N TYR A 214 -2.55 12.47 20.25
CA TYR A 214 -1.74 13.65 20.52
C TYR A 214 -0.59 13.73 19.52
N SER A 215 -0.53 14.82 18.77
CA SER A 215 0.54 15.10 17.82
C SER A 215 1.30 16.34 18.24
N LYS A 216 2.63 16.25 18.33
CA LYS A 216 3.52 17.35 18.64
C LYS A 216 4.53 17.53 17.51
N VAL A 217 4.59 18.74 16.99
CA VAL A 217 5.58 19.16 16.00
C VAL A 217 6.11 20.51 16.45
N GLU A 218 7.37 20.55 16.87
CA GLU A 218 7.98 21.75 17.44
C GLU A 218 7.16 22.36 18.60
N ASN A 219 6.62 23.56 18.40
CA ASN A 219 5.75 24.29 19.33
C ASN A 219 4.26 24.01 19.10
N ILE A 220 3.88 23.36 18.00
CA ILE A 220 2.49 23.03 17.69
C ILE A 220 2.07 21.72 18.33
N LYS A 221 0.85 21.72 18.86
CA LYS A 221 0.19 20.56 19.46
C LYS A 221 -1.22 20.44 18.88
N LEU A 222 -1.56 19.24 18.42
CA LEU A 222 -2.91 18.84 18.07
C LEU A 222 -3.33 17.71 18.99
N GLN A 223 -4.56 17.78 19.52
CA GLN A 223 -5.05 16.78 20.46
C GLN A 223 -6.54 16.56 20.27
N VAL A 224 -6.93 15.30 20.07
CA VAL A 224 -8.33 14.92 19.85
C VAL A 224 -8.66 13.62 20.57
N VAL A 225 -9.96 13.41 20.78
CA VAL A 225 -10.54 12.14 21.22
C VAL A 225 -11.38 11.59 20.07
N ASP A 226 -11.02 10.43 19.53
CA ASP A 226 -11.69 9.78 18.41
C ASP A 226 -11.58 8.26 18.52
N GLU A 227 -12.71 7.56 18.51
CA GLU A 227 -12.80 6.10 18.62
C GLU A 227 -12.84 5.38 17.25
N GLY A 228 -12.68 6.13 16.15
CA GLY A 228 -12.93 5.63 14.79
C GLY A 228 -12.05 4.46 14.39
N LEU A 229 -10.77 4.47 14.76
CA LEU A 229 -9.80 3.41 14.46
C LEU A 229 -8.89 3.18 15.67
N LEU A 230 -8.88 1.95 16.19
CA LEU A 230 -8.09 1.61 17.39
C LEU A 230 -6.73 0.97 17.11
N SER A 231 -6.47 0.59 15.85
CA SER A 231 -5.24 -0.10 15.48
C SER A 231 -5.02 -0.07 13.98
N GLY A 232 -3.76 -0.16 13.57
CA GLY A 232 -3.32 -0.33 12.18
C GLY A 232 -1.81 -0.13 12.10
N THR A 233 -1.27 -0.08 10.89
CA THR A 233 0.15 0.18 10.68
C THR A 233 0.43 1.69 10.56
N VAL A 234 1.68 2.05 10.25
CA VAL A 234 2.12 3.41 9.95
C VAL A 234 2.53 3.49 8.48
N ALA A 235 2.24 4.62 7.85
CA ALA A 235 2.65 4.93 6.49
C ALA A 235 3.11 6.39 6.38
N PHE A 236 3.91 6.66 5.36
CA PHE A 236 4.48 7.98 5.04
C PHE A 236 4.05 8.40 3.64
#